data_AF-A0A935MFF4-F1
#
_entry.id   AF-A0A935MFF4-F1
#
_cell.length_a   1.000
_cell.length_b   1.000
_cell.length_c   1.000
_cell.angle_alpha   90.00
_cell.angle_beta   90.00
_cell.angle_gamma   90.00
#
_symmetry.space_group_name_H-M   'P 1'
#
loop_
_entity.id
_entity.type
_entity.pdbx_description
1 polymer ?
#
loop_
_entity_poly.entity_id
_entity_poly.type
_entity_poly.pdbx_seq_one_letter_code
_entity_poly.pdbx_strand_id
1 'polypeptide(L)'
;MKNLASSSTTEPVSSPKVTMILERIVPTDSNTVLYVHFNMENADPSLISIMPQSAYVIDSLGQKIPLRGGFIWQPFEHKVGNAFEFVTESKPADGPLTIIVDQAIAYYMPLYTDPPQATSEELSFTFDVGDNPQHGQVWNLNKIFTIAGYEFEITSAQAVTFSDIETPSFIDGSQGYDYGYQFAVESDPSLGLSVEMDIHADKCWLSDVKTISPSPLLYTQLCRDEYPKGLVTVTVREMSVTLEDDLQVEWIP
;
A
#
# COMPACT_ATOMS: atom_id res chain seq x y z
N MET A 1 -19.81 43.11 -19.26
CA MET A 1 -19.60 41.67 -19.48
C MET A 1 -18.97 41.10 -18.22
N LYS A 2 -19.70 40.25 -17.48
CA LYS A 2 -19.19 39.57 -16.28
C LYS A 2 -18.65 38.21 -16.73
N ASN A 3 -17.36 37.96 -16.51
CA ASN A 3 -16.74 36.66 -16.74
C ASN A 3 -17.33 35.65 -15.75
N LEU A 4 -17.93 34.58 -16.28
CA LEU A 4 -18.30 33.38 -15.54
C LEU A 4 -17.03 32.55 -15.38
N ALA A 5 -16.67 32.25 -14.13
CA ALA A 5 -15.63 31.28 -13.82
C ALA A 5 -16.09 29.89 -14.27
N SER A 6 -15.27 29.25 -15.09
CA SER A 6 -15.43 27.85 -15.49
C SER A 6 -15.18 26.97 -14.27
N SER A 7 -16.24 26.35 -13.73
CA SER A 7 -16.12 25.25 -12.79
C SER A 7 -15.59 24.04 -13.57
N SER A 8 -14.33 23.68 -13.37
CA SER A 8 -13.82 22.39 -13.84
C SER A 8 -14.43 21.31 -12.96
N THR A 9 -15.41 20.59 -13.49
CA THR A 9 -15.92 19.36 -12.89
C THR A 9 -14.82 18.31 -13.04
N THR A 10 -14.15 17.95 -11.94
CA THR A 10 -13.29 16.78 -11.87
C THR A 10 -14.20 15.56 -11.97
N GLU A 11 -14.19 14.86 -13.10
CA GLU A 11 -14.84 13.55 -13.16
C GLU A 11 -14.12 12.62 -12.19
N PRO A 12 -14.85 11.80 -11.40
CA PRO A 12 -14.23 10.82 -10.52
C PRO A 12 -13.38 9.87 -11.36
N VAL A 13 -12.12 9.68 -10.97
CA VAL A 13 -11.25 8.68 -11.58
C VAL A 13 -11.97 7.33 -11.44
N SER A 14 -12.33 6.73 -12.58
CA SER A 14 -12.92 5.40 -12.62
C SER A 14 -12.00 4.43 -11.88
N SER A 15 -12.51 3.73 -10.86
CA SER A 15 -11.76 2.70 -10.16
C SER A 15 -11.15 1.73 -11.18
N PRO A 16 -9.85 1.43 -11.10
CA PRO A 16 -9.19 0.58 -12.08
C PRO A 16 -9.76 -0.83 -11.98
N LYS A 17 -10.11 -1.41 -13.14
CA LYS A 17 -10.67 -2.75 -13.19
C LYS A 17 -9.56 -3.78 -13.15
N VAL A 18 -9.50 -4.54 -12.05
CA VAL A 18 -8.58 -5.66 -11.90
C VAL A 18 -9.19 -6.94 -12.43
N THR A 19 -8.35 -7.75 -13.04
CA THR A 19 -8.69 -9.06 -13.60
C THR A 19 -7.79 -10.10 -12.97
N MET A 20 -8.37 -11.29 -12.76
CA MET A 20 -7.68 -12.45 -12.20
C MET A 20 -7.72 -13.58 -13.22
N ILE A 21 -6.56 -14.18 -13.49
CA ILE A 21 -6.40 -15.24 -14.48
C ILE A 21 -5.82 -16.46 -13.77
N LEU A 22 -6.56 -17.56 -13.78
CA LEU A 22 -6.02 -18.87 -13.38
C LEU A 22 -5.18 -19.42 -14.52
N GLU A 23 -3.86 -19.49 -14.32
CA GLU A 23 -2.93 -20.05 -15.31
C GLU A 23 -2.91 -21.58 -15.24
N ARG A 24 -2.82 -22.11 -14.02
CA ARG A 24 -2.58 -23.54 -13.81
C ARG A 24 -3.12 -24.02 -12.49
N ILE A 25 -3.58 -25.27 -12.50
CA ILE A 25 -3.97 -26.02 -11.31
C ILE A 25 -3.28 -27.39 -11.29
N VAL A 26 -2.83 -27.82 -10.12
CA VAL A 26 -2.17 -29.10 -9.91
C VAL A 26 -2.81 -29.81 -8.72
N PRO A 27 -3.78 -30.69 -8.96
CA PRO A 27 -4.33 -31.54 -7.91
C PRO A 27 -3.27 -32.50 -7.38
N THR A 28 -3.27 -32.74 -6.07
CA THR A 28 -2.47 -33.76 -5.39
C THR A 28 -3.37 -34.68 -4.55
N ASP A 29 -2.77 -35.64 -3.86
CA ASP A 29 -3.52 -36.53 -2.95
C ASP A 29 -4.06 -35.81 -1.71
N SER A 30 -3.49 -34.66 -1.33
CA SER A 30 -3.80 -33.97 -0.08
C SER A 30 -4.24 -32.51 -0.23
N ASN A 31 -3.95 -31.87 -1.37
CA ASN A 31 -4.25 -30.46 -1.63
C ASN A 31 -4.30 -30.18 -3.15
N THR A 32 -4.46 -28.92 -3.49
CA THR A 32 -4.38 -28.41 -4.85
C THR A 32 -3.43 -27.21 -4.84
N VAL A 33 -2.51 -27.17 -5.80
CA VAL A 33 -1.65 -26.01 -6.06
C VAL A 33 -2.25 -25.19 -7.21
N LEU A 34 -2.38 -23.88 -7.02
CA LEU A 34 -2.96 -22.95 -8.00
C LEU A 34 -1.96 -21.85 -8.34
N TYR A 35 -1.90 -21.48 -9.61
CA TYR A 35 -1.11 -20.37 -10.12
C TYR A 35 -2.05 -19.31 -10.70
N VAL A 36 -2.05 -18.13 -10.09
CA VAL A 36 -2.99 -17.04 -10.40
C VAL A 36 -2.24 -15.76 -10.73
N HIS A 37 -2.62 -15.08 -11.80
CA HIS A 37 -2.10 -13.77 -12.17
C HIS A 37 -3.14 -12.69 -11.94
N PHE A 38 -2.66 -11.51 -11.58
CA PHE A 38 -3.47 -10.30 -11.51
C PHE A 38 -3.00 -9.31 -12.57
N ASN A 39 -3.96 -8.68 -13.23
CA ASN A 39 -3.70 -7.63 -14.20
C ASN A 39 -4.73 -6.51 -14.03
N MET A 40 -4.39 -5.30 -14.45
CA MET A 40 -5.23 -4.12 -14.33
C MET A 40 -5.43 -3.50 -15.72
N GLU A 41 -6.68 -3.25 -16.09
CA GLU A 41 -7.00 -2.55 -17.34
C GLU A 41 -6.46 -1.12 -17.27
N ASN A 42 -5.73 -0.69 -18.31
CA ASN A 42 -5.10 0.64 -18.39
C ASN A 42 -4.21 0.95 -17.17
N ALA A 43 -3.47 -0.06 -16.68
CA ALA A 43 -2.54 0.11 -15.56
C ALA A 43 -1.61 1.32 -15.78
N ASP A 44 -1.54 2.18 -14.76
CA ASP A 44 -0.54 3.24 -14.73
C ASP A 44 0.87 2.61 -14.75
N PRO A 45 1.84 3.17 -15.50
CA PRO A 45 3.17 2.59 -15.57
C PRO A 45 3.93 2.56 -14.23
N SER A 46 3.46 3.28 -13.20
CA SER A 46 3.98 3.21 -11.84
C SER A 46 3.46 2.02 -11.02
N LEU A 47 2.43 1.31 -11.51
CA LEU A 47 1.90 0.10 -10.87
C LEU A 47 2.94 -1.02 -10.95
N ILE A 48 3.41 -1.47 -9.79
CA ILE A 48 4.42 -2.53 -9.71
C ILE A 48 3.82 -3.88 -9.35
N SER A 49 2.76 -3.93 -8.53
CA SER A 49 2.21 -5.17 -7.99
C SER A 49 0.74 -5.04 -7.64
N ILE A 50 0.01 -6.16 -7.70
CA ILE A 50 -1.34 -6.31 -7.16
C ILE A 50 -1.27 -7.52 -6.23
N MET A 51 -1.36 -7.29 -4.92
CA MET A 51 -1.16 -8.32 -3.91
C MET A 51 -2.50 -8.73 -3.27
N PRO A 52 -2.86 -10.01 -3.29
CA PRO A 52 -4.11 -10.50 -2.70
C PRO A 52 -4.02 -10.54 -1.17
N GLN A 53 -4.94 -9.87 -0.46
CA GLN A 53 -4.95 -9.86 1.01
C GLN A 53 -5.37 -11.22 1.58
N SER A 54 -6.41 -11.80 0.99
CA SER A 54 -6.88 -13.12 1.37
C SER A 54 -7.40 -13.87 0.15
N ALA A 55 -7.27 -15.20 0.17
CA ALA A 55 -7.71 -16.04 -0.94
C ALA A 55 -8.26 -17.37 -0.42
N TYR A 56 -9.23 -17.92 -1.12
CA TYR A 56 -9.85 -19.20 -0.81
C TYR A 56 -10.46 -19.83 -2.07
N VAL A 57 -10.80 -21.11 -1.99
CA VAL A 57 -11.61 -21.80 -3.00
C VAL A 57 -12.93 -22.22 -2.42
N ILE A 58 -13.97 -22.22 -3.25
CA ILE A 58 -15.25 -22.90 -3.00
C ILE A 58 -15.26 -24.14 -3.90
N ASP A 59 -15.41 -25.32 -3.31
CA ASP A 59 -15.44 -26.57 -4.07
C ASP A 59 -16.85 -26.95 -4.57
N SER A 60 -16.94 -28.08 -5.29
CA SER A 60 -18.18 -28.59 -5.88
C SER A 60 -19.27 -28.95 -4.85
N LEU A 61 -18.92 -29.07 -3.57
CA LEU A 61 -19.85 -29.30 -2.46
C LEU A 61 -20.17 -28.01 -1.71
N GLY A 62 -19.63 -26.86 -2.13
CA GLY A 62 -19.80 -25.56 -1.50
C GLY A 62 -18.88 -25.34 -0.29
N GLN A 63 -17.85 -26.17 -0.08
CA GLN A 63 -16.92 -26.00 1.02
C GLN A 63 -15.93 -24.86 0.72
N LYS A 64 -15.83 -23.89 1.62
CA LYS A 64 -14.79 -22.85 1.62
C LYS A 64 -13.49 -23.42 2.18
N ILE A 65 -12.42 -23.40 1.40
CA ILE A 65 -11.08 -23.88 1.77
C ILE A 65 -10.08 -22.73 1.62
N PRO A 66 -9.39 -22.30 2.69
CA PRO A 66 -8.40 -21.23 2.59
C PRO A 66 -7.23 -21.59 1.68
N LEU A 67 -6.67 -20.57 1.02
CA LEU A 67 -5.43 -20.66 0.26
C LEU A 67 -4.28 -20.06 1.05
N ARG A 68 -3.17 -20.80 1.15
CA ARG A 68 -1.92 -20.30 1.69
C ARG A 68 -0.98 -19.91 0.55
N GLY A 69 -0.48 -18.69 0.60
CA GLY A 69 0.55 -18.23 -0.32
C GLY A 69 1.89 -18.92 -0.05
N GLY A 70 2.53 -19.45 -1.09
CA GLY A 70 3.87 -20.03 -1.02
C GLY A 70 5.01 -19.01 -1.09
N PHE A 71 4.75 -17.74 -0.78
CA PHE A 71 5.61 -16.62 -1.12
C PHE A 71 5.91 -15.68 0.06
N ILE A 72 7.00 -14.92 -0.07
CA ILE A 72 7.32 -13.81 0.84
C ILE A 72 6.50 -12.60 0.39
N TRP A 73 5.85 -11.92 1.33
CA TRP A 73 5.05 -10.73 1.02
C TRP A 73 5.95 -9.56 0.61
N GLN A 74 6.31 -9.49 -0.67
CA GLN A 74 7.16 -8.44 -1.24
C GLN A 74 6.68 -8.02 -2.64
N PRO A 75 6.22 -6.76 -2.83
CA PRO A 75 5.73 -6.26 -4.11
C PRO A 75 6.71 -6.41 -5.29
N PHE A 76 8.02 -6.31 -5.03
CA PHE A 76 9.04 -6.42 -6.08
C PHE A 76 9.25 -7.84 -6.63
N GLU A 77 8.94 -8.87 -5.84
CA GLU A 77 9.01 -10.27 -6.27
C GLU A 77 7.75 -10.66 -7.07
N HIS A 78 6.62 -10.07 -6.71
CA HIS A 78 5.32 -10.33 -7.33
C HIS A 78 4.85 -9.17 -8.22
N LYS A 79 5.60 -8.92 -9.29
CA LYS A 79 5.23 -7.88 -10.25
C LYS A 79 3.90 -8.19 -10.93
N VAL A 80 3.23 -7.15 -11.43
CA VAL A 80 2.03 -7.32 -12.29
C VAL A 80 2.32 -8.33 -13.41
N GLY A 81 1.42 -9.30 -13.58
CA GLY A 81 1.59 -10.38 -14.55
C GLY A 81 2.54 -11.51 -14.15
N ASN A 82 3.07 -11.52 -12.92
CA ASN A 82 3.70 -12.71 -12.34
C ASN A 82 2.65 -13.58 -11.64
N ALA A 83 2.87 -14.90 -11.66
CA ALA A 83 1.99 -15.84 -10.99
C ALA A 83 2.20 -15.80 -9.47
N PHE A 84 1.11 -15.79 -8.73
CA PHE A 84 1.09 -16.17 -7.32
C PHE A 84 0.85 -17.67 -7.22
N GLU A 85 1.68 -18.35 -6.43
CA GLU A 85 1.46 -19.74 -6.06
C GLU A 85 0.67 -19.83 -4.76
N PHE A 86 -0.45 -20.54 -4.82
CA PHE A 86 -1.31 -20.84 -3.68
C PHE A 86 -1.46 -22.34 -3.49
N VAL A 87 -1.59 -22.76 -2.24
CA VAL A 87 -1.88 -24.15 -1.87
C VAL A 87 -3.12 -24.18 -0.99
N THR A 88 -4.08 -25.06 -1.32
CA THR A 88 -5.24 -25.28 -0.46
C THR A 88 -4.85 -25.95 0.86
N GLU A 89 -5.49 -25.56 1.96
CA GLU A 89 -5.22 -26.19 3.27
C GLU A 89 -5.68 -27.65 3.35
N SER A 90 -6.64 -28.05 2.50
CA SER A 90 -7.11 -29.43 2.37
C SER A 90 -7.46 -29.76 0.91
N LYS A 91 -7.61 -31.04 0.60
CA LYS A 91 -8.05 -31.51 -0.71
C LYS A 91 -9.51 -31.06 -0.97
N PRO A 92 -9.78 -30.30 -2.05
CA PRO A 92 -11.15 -29.99 -2.47
C PRO A 92 -11.91 -31.24 -2.94
N ALA A 93 -13.23 -31.20 -2.89
CA ALA A 93 -14.04 -32.22 -3.56
C ALA A 93 -13.77 -32.28 -5.07
N ASP A 94 -13.92 -33.46 -5.67
CA ASP A 94 -13.79 -33.61 -7.11
C ASP A 94 -14.87 -32.78 -7.83
N GLY A 95 -14.48 -32.03 -8.85
CA GLY A 95 -15.39 -31.20 -9.65
C GLY A 95 -14.91 -29.76 -9.82
N PRO A 96 -15.82 -28.85 -10.23
CA PRO A 96 -15.50 -27.45 -10.42
C PRO A 96 -15.04 -26.78 -9.12
N LEU A 97 -14.17 -25.78 -9.27
CA LEU A 97 -13.74 -24.92 -8.17
C LEU A 97 -13.98 -23.46 -8.54
N THR A 98 -14.42 -22.66 -7.57
CA THR A 98 -14.43 -21.20 -7.68
C THR A 98 -13.31 -20.66 -6.81
N ILE A 99 -12.30 -20.05 -7.42
CA ILE A 99 -11.21 -19.39 -6.71
C ILE A 99 -11.64 -17.95 -6.44
N ILE A 100 -11.50 -17.50 -5.21
CA ILE A 100 -11.88 -16.16 -4.75
C ILE A 100 -10.68 -15.51 -4.06
N VAL A 101 -10.40 -14.28 -4.44
CA VAL A 101 -9.49 -13.36 -3.75
C VAL A 101 -10.37 -12.26 -3.15
N ASP A 102 -10.45 -12.27 -1.83
CA ASP A 102 -11.18 -11.30 -1.03
C ASP A 102 -10.18 -10.20 -0.66
N GLN A 103 -10.37 -9.08 -1.36
CA GLN A 103 -9.53 -7.88 -1.41
C GLN A 103 -8.12 -8.08 -1.98
N ALA A 104 -7.66 -7.04 -2.67
CA ALA A 104 -6.29 -6.92 -3.14
C ALA A 104 -5.76 -5.50 -2.91
N ILE A 105 -4.45 -5.36 -2.82
CA ILE A 105 -3.76 -4.07 -2.69
C ILE A 105 -2.97 -3.82 -3.97
N ALA A 106 -3.23 -2.70 -4.63
CA ALA A 106 -2.42 -2.24 -5.76
C ALA A 106 -1.30 -1.32 -5.26
N TYR A 107 -0.05 -1.66 -5.60
CA TYR A 107 1.15 -0.94 -5.17
C TYR A 107 1.76 -0.13 -6.33
N TYR A 108 1.98 1.15 -6.08
CA TYR A 108 2.55 2.11 -7.02
C TYR A 108 3.88 2.65 -6.48
N MET A 109 4.93 2.54 -7.29
CA MET A 109 6.29 2.94 -6.91
C MET A 109 6.95 3.72 -8.06
N PRO A 110 6.52 4.96 -8.31
CA PRO A 110 6.95 5.74 -9.48
C PRO A 110 8.47 5.96 -9.60
N LEU A 111 9.21 5.96 -8.49
CA LEU A 111 10.67 6.10 -8.48
C LEU A 111 11.42 4.80 -8.87
N TYR A 112 10.78 3.65 -8.78
CA TYR A 112 11.42 2.32 -8.88
C TYR A 112 10.96 1.51 -10.10
N THR A 113 10.43 2.19 -11.10
CA THR A 113 10.06 1.62 -12.40
C THR A 113 11.16 1.89 -13.43
N ASP A 114 11.14 1.14 -14.53
CA ASP A 114 12.09 1.31 -15.64
C ASP A 114 11.31 1.54 -16.96
N PRO A 115 11.28 2.78 -17.49
CA PRO A 115 11.89 3.99 -16.92
C PRO A 115 11.12 4.50 -15.69
N PRO A 116 11.76 5.30 -14.80
CA PRO A 116 11.06 5.95 -13.69
C PRO A 116 9.92 6.85 -14.19
N GLN A 117 8.78 6.82 -13.49
CA GLN A 117 7.59 7.64 -13.79
C GLN A 117 7.57 8.98 -13.06
N ALA A 118 8.42 9.15 -12.04
CA ALA A 118 8.66 10.42 -11.38
C ALA A 118 10.13 10.54 -10.96
N THR A 119 10.56 11.77 -10.72
CA THR A 119 11.85 12.07 -10.10
C THR A 119 11.73 12.16 -8.58
N SER A 120 12.83 11.97 -7.87
CA SER A 120 12.85 12.17 -6.41
C SER A 120 12.45 13.60 -6.05
N GLU A 121 12.79 14.62 -6.85
CA GLU A 121 12.41 16.01 -6.58
C GLU A 121 10.90 16.24 -6.65
N GLU A 122 10.21 15.63 -7.63
CA GLU A 122 8.74 15.73 -7.77
C GLU A 122 7.98 15.07 -6.62
N LEU A 123 8.56 14.03 -6.01
CA LEU A 123 7.97 13.31 -4.88
C LEU A 123 8.58 13.70 -3.53
N SER A 124 9.39 14.76 -3.49
CA SER A 124 9.99 15.26 -2.26
C SER A 124 9.33 16.54 -1.78
N PHE A 125 9.35 16.74 -0.47
CA PHE A 125 9.10 18.04 0.15
C PHE A 125 10.07 18.29 1.29
N THR A 126 10.22 19.57 1.65
CA THR A 126 11.05 19.98 2.78
C THR A 126 10.25 20.79 3.78
N PHE A 127 10.61 20.70 5.06
CA PHE A 127 10.08 21.55 6.13
C PHE A 127 11.16 21.83 7.17
N ASP A 128 11.14 23.04 7.73
CA ASP A 128 12.13 23.48 8.71
C ASP A 128 11.62 23.25 10.14
N VAL A 129 12.30 22.36 10.86
CA VAL A 129 11.98 21.99 12.26
C VAL A 129 12.81 22.77 13.27
N GLY A 130 13.76 23.58 12.81
CA GLY A 130 14.72 24.30 13.64
C GLY A 130 15.76 23.40 14.30
N ASP A 131 16.64 24.00 15.11
CA ASP A 131 17.78 23.31 15.71
C ASP A 131 17.42 22.38 16.89
N ASN A 132 16.21 22.51 17.44
CA ASN A 132 15.81 21.83 18.67
C ASN A 132 14.30 21.47 18.67
N PRO A 133 13.84 20.60 17.74
CA PRO A 133 12.46 20.13 17.74
C PRO A 133 12.11 19.45 19.06
N GLN A 134 10.91 19.72 19.57
CA GLN A 134 10.41 19.15 20.82
C GLN A 134 9.30 18.14 20.54
N HIS A 135 9.21 17.10 21.38
CA HIS A 135 8.11 16.14 21.33
C HIS A 135 6.74 16.84 21.35
N GLY A 136 5.84 16.39 20.49
CA GLY A 136 4.50 16.93 20.32
C GLY A 136 4.41 18.21 19.47
N GLN A 137 5.53 18.82 19.07
CA GLN A 137 5.52 19.97 18.17
C GLN A 137 4.97 19.59 16.79
N VAL A 138 4.14 20.47 16.21
CA VAL A 138 3.44 20.23 14.93
C VAL A 138 3.81 21.30 13.91
N TRP A 139 3.99 20.88 12.66
CA TRP A 139 4.21 21.72 11.48
C TRP A 139 3.10 21.47 10.46
N ASN A 140 2.48 22.55 9.97
CA ASN A 140 1.52 22.47 8.87
C ASN A 140 2.28 22.46 7.55
N LEU A 141 1.99 21.49 6.68
CA LEU A 141 2.75 21.22 5.47
C LEU A 141 1.96 21.54 4.20
N ASN A 142 0.71 21.07 4.14
CA ASN A 142 -0.23 21.20 3.03
C ASN A 142 0.43 20.87 1.67
N LYS A 143 0.99 19.66 1.57
CA LYS A 143 1.70 19.18 0.37
C LYS A 143 0.83 18.19 -0.38
N ILE A 144 0.41 18.56 -1.58
CA ILE A 144 -0.42 17.73 -2.45
C ILE A 144 0.47 16.94 -3.39
N PHE A 145 0.20 15.65 -3.52
CA PHE A 145 0.84 14.74 -4.46
C PHE A 145 -0.20 14.03 -5.31
N THR A 146 0.23 13.60 -6.51
CA THR A 146 -0.59 12.78 -7.40
C THR A 146 0.26 11.61 -7.90
N ILE A 147 -0.18 10.38 -7.64
CA ILE A 147 0.44 9.16 -8.16
C ILE A 147 -0.65 8.34 -8.85
N ALA A 148 -0.44 7.95 -10.10
CA ALA A 148 -1.42 7.18 -10.88
C ALA A 148 -2.85 7.79 -10.91
N GLY A 149 -2.95 9.12 -10.85
CA GLY A 149 -4.23 9.84 -10.80
C GLY A 149 -4.89 9.92 -9.42
N TYR A 150 -4.32 9.29 -8.39
CA TYR A 150 -4.77 9.41 -7.01
C TYR A 150 -4.12 10.62 -6.34
N GLU A 151 -4.96 11.53 -5.86
CA GLU A 151 -4.52 12.71 -5.11
C GLU A 151 -4.56 12.44 -3.60
N PHE A 152 -3.53 12.88 -2.90
CA PHE A 152 -3.47 12.90 -1.45
C PHE A 152 -2.69 14.11 -0.96
N GLU A 153 -2.96 14.54 0.27
CA GLU A 153 -2.35 15.69 0.91
C GLU A 153 -1.64 15.29 2.20
N ILE A 154 -0.37 15.64 2.32
CA ILE A 154 0.36 15.61 3.58
C ILE A 154 0.06 16.93 4.30
N THR A 155 -0.84 16.89 5.28
CA THR A 155 -1.38 18.10 5.93
C THR A 155 -0.46 18.59 7.04
N SER A 156 0.16 17.68 7.78
CA SER A 156 1.02 18.04 8.90
C SER A 156 2.12 17.02 9.19
N ALA A 157 3.14 17.47 9.90
CA ALA A 157 4.13 16.63 10.58
C ALA A 157 4.08 16.92 12.09
N GLN A 158 4.22 15.89 12.92
CA GLN A 158 4.34 16.01 14.37
C GLN A 158 5.61 15.29 14.85
N ALA A 159 6.38 15.92 15.73
CA ALA A 159 7.51 15.28 16.40
C ALA A 159 7.00 14.24 17.40
N VAL A 160 7.37 12.98 17.20
CA VAL A 160 6.89 11.83 18.00
C VAL A 160 8.07 11.01 18.50
N THR A 161 7.81 10.18 19.51
CA THR A 161 8.77 9.19 20.03
C THR A 161 8.23 7.77 19.87
N PHE A 162 9.09 6.77 20.07
CA PHE A 162 8.69 5.37 20.03
C PHE A 162 7.50 5.05 20.95
N SER A 163 7.43 5.68 22.12
CA SER A 163 6.30 5.54 23.05
C SER A 163 4.94 5.92 22.46
N ASP A 164 4.90 6.75 21.42
CA ASP A 164 3.64 7.15 20.77
C ASP A 164 3.12 6.07 19.82
N ILE A 165 3.99 5.16 19.37
CA ILE A 165 3.68 4.12 18.38
C ILE A 165 3.86 2.69 18.89
N GLU A 166 4.35 2.48 20.11
CA GLU A 166 4.66 1.15 20.67
C GLU A 166 3.46 0.18 20.79
N THR A 167 2.27 0.60 20.37
CA THR A 167 1.05 -0.20 20.35
C THR A 167 0.48 -0.32 18.93
N PRO A 168 0.32 -1.56 18.40
CA PRO A 168 0.62 -2.85 19.03
C PRO A 168 2.13 -3.10 19.17
N SER A 169 2.51 -3.90 20.19
CA SER A 169 3.91 -4.12 20.59
C SER A 169 4.82 -4.58 19.44
N PHE A 170 5.95 -3.88 19.26
CA PHE A 170 7.05 -4.33 18.41
C PHE A 170 7.85 -5.42 19.13
N ILE A 171 8.04 -6.58 18.48
CA ILE A 171 8.72 -7.75 19.07
C ILE A 171 10.10 -7.38 19.65
N ASP A 172 10.81 -6.47 18.98
CA ASP A 172 12.17 -6.06 19.33
C ASP A 172 12.25 -4.65 19.96
N GLY A 173 11.11 -4.03 20.27
CA GLY A 173 11.06 -2.65 20.74
C GLY A 173 11.59 -1.65 19.71
N SER A 174 12.09 -0.50 20.18
CA SER A 174 12.54 0.59 19.31
C SER A 174 13.85 0.31 18.56
N GLN A 175 14.68 -0.62 19.07
CA GLN A 175 16.05 -0.85 18.57
C GLN A 175 16.90 0.44 18.45
N GLY A 176 16.62 1.45 19.29
CA GLY A 176 17.27 2.75 19.29
C GLY A 176 16.67 3.77 18.33
N TYR A 177 15.60 3.43 17.60
CA TYR A 177 14.81 4.37 16.78
C TYR A 177 13.73 5.01 17.65
N ASP A 178 14.13 6.02 18.43
CA ASP A 178 13.29 6.58 19.48
C ASP A 178 12.64 7.92 19.11
N TYR A 179 13.10 8.60 18.05
CA TYR A 179 12.72 9.97 17.73
C TYR A 179 12.43 10.14 16.25
N GLY A 180 11.35 10.80 15.88
CA GLY A 180 11.08 11.08 14.47
C GLY A 180 9.83 11.90 14.24
N TYR A 181 9.23 11.71 13.07
CA TYR A 181 8.06 12.46 12.66
C TYR A 181 6.92 11.53 12.26
N GLN A 182 5.72 11.92 12.68
CA GLN A 182 4.47 11.37 12.20
C GLN A 182 3.83 12.36 11.24
N PHE A 183 3.45 11.89 10.07
CA PHE A 183 2.84 12.65 9.01
C PHE A 183 1.35 12.30 8.92
N ALA A 184 0.50 13.31 8.93
CA ALA A 184 -0.91 13.15 8.66
C ALA A 184 -1.16 13.25 7.15
N VAL A 185 -1.77 12.22 6.60
CA VAL A 185 -2.09 12.10 5.17
C VAL A 185 -3.60 12.03 5.01
N GLU A 186 -4.14 12.96 4.24
CA GLU A 186 -5.54 13.02 3.84
C GLU A 186 -5.69 12.58 2.38
N SER A 187 -6.71 11.77 2.11
CA SER A 187 -7.05 11.27 0.77
C SER A 187 -8.54 10.93 0.73
N ASP A 188 -9.05 10.49 -0.42
CA ASP A 188 -10.41 9.97 -0.50
C ASP A 188 -10.55 8.72 0.40
N PRO A 189 -11.43 8.76 1.43
CA PRO A 189 -11.55 7.68 2.41
C PRO A 189 -12.07 6.36 1.82
N SER A 190 -12.64 6.38 0.61
CA SER A 190 -13.10 5.16 -0.09
C SER A 190 -11.96 4.37 -0.73
N LEU A 191 -10.76 4.94 -0.87
CA LEU A 191 -9.66 4.27 -1.57
C LEU A 191 -8.86 3.29 -0.71
N GLY A 192 -9.02 3.34 0.61
CA GLY A 192 -8.12 2.65 1.53
C GLY A 192 -6.65 2.94 1.22
N LEU A 193 -6.33 4.19 0.90
CA LEU A 193 -5.02 4.63 0.43
C LEU A 193 -4.02 4.64 1.59
N SER A 194 -2.81 4.14 1.32
CA SER A 194 -1.65 4.20 2.19
C SER A 194 -0.45 4.78 1.44
N VAL A 195 0.41 5.49 2.15
CA VAL A 195 1.61 6.13 1.61
C VAL A 195 2.79 5.77 2.49
N GLU A 196 3.90 5.36 1.90
CA GLU A 196 5.19 5.25 2.58
C GLU A 196 6.11 6.41 2.20
N MET A 197 6.83 6.93 3.18
CA MET A 197 7.70 8.09 3.04
C MET A 197 9.06 7.85 3.69
N ASP A 198 10.11 8.43 3.12
CA ASP A 198 11.46 8.37 3.65
C ASP A 198 11.98 9.77 4.01
N ILE A 199 12.29 9.98 5.28
CA ILE A 199 13.05 11.11 5.79
C ILE A 199 14.51 10.92 5.37
N HIS A 200 15.05 11.90 4.65
CA HIS A 200 16.45 11.91 4.23
C HIS A 200 17.35 12.34 5.40
N ALA A 201 17.60 11.42 6.32
CA ALA A 201 18.60 11.57 7.36
C ALA A 201 19.33 10.24 7.59
N ASP A 202 20.62 10.35 7.93
CA ASP A 202 21.43 9.19 8.30
C ASP A 202 20.81 8.59 9.56
N LYS A 203 20.18 7.40 9.45
CA LYS A 203 19.59 6.58 10.53
C LYS A 203 18.07 6.70 10.77
N CYS A 204 17.25 7.01 9.77
CA CYS A 204 15.79 6.79 9.83
C CYS A 204 15.44 5.44 9.21
N TRP A 205 14.61 4.62 9.88
CA TRP A 205 14.25 3.29 9.37
C TRP A 205 12.97 2.72 9.94
N LEU A 206 12.76 2.82 11.25
CA LEU A 206 11.59 2.20 11.87
C LEU A 206 10.35 3.01 11.49
N SER A 207 9.46 2.40 10.72
CA SER A 207 8.21 3.01 10.28
C SER A 207 6.98 2.31 10.84
N ASP A 208 5.91 3.06 11.02
CA ASP A 208 4.59 2.56 11.39
C ASP A 208 3.53 3.27 10.56
N VAL A 209 2.48 2.54 10.18
CA VAL A 209 1.35 3.09 9.43
C VAL A 209 0.08 2.77 10.21
N LYS A 210 -0.64 3.83 10.59
CA LYS A 210 -1.88 3.73 11.34
C LYS A 210 -3.00 4.46 10.62
N THR A 211 -4.03 3.72 10.27
CA THR A 211 -5.26 4.30 9.73
C THR A 211 -6.22 4.64 10.88
N ILE A 212 -6.53 5.93 11.06
CA ILE A 212 -7.56 6.37 11.99
C ILE A 212 -8.82 6.69 11.19
N SER A 213 -9.80 5.80 11.21
CA SER A 213 -11.11 6.07 10.61
C SER A 213 -11.80 7.21 11.38
N PRO A 214 -12.40 8.22 10.70
CA PRO A 214 -12.60 8.32 9.24
C PRO A 214 -11.50 9.06 8.44
N SER A 215 -10.51 9.68 9.07
CA SER A 215 -9.33 10.36 8.50
C SER A 215 -8.61 11.05 9.68
N PRO A 216 -7.27 11.21 9.69
CA PRO A 216 -6.29 10.90 8.64
C PRO A 216 -5.55 9.56 8.80
N LEU A 217 -4.85 9.15 7.74
CA LEU A 217 -3.77 8.14 7.83
C LEU A 217 -2.56 8.80 8.51
N LEU A 218 -1.94 8.08 9.44
CA LEU A 218 -0.74 8.50 10.14
C LEU A 218 0.42 7.61 9.71
N TYR A 219 1.39 8.19 9.01
CA TYR A 219 2.65 7.54 8.69
C TYR A 219 3.73 8.04 9.64
N THR A 220 4.34 7.16 10.42
CA THR A 220 5.43 7.51 11.33
C THR A 220 6.73 6.95 10.79
N GLN A 221 7.80 7.74 10.84
CA GLN A 221 9.15 7.23 10.67
C GLN A 221 10.06 7.77 11.78
N LEU A 222 10.69 6.83 12.49
CA LEU A 222 11.61 7.08 13.58
C LEU A 222 13.06 6.90 13.13
N CYS A 223 13.90 7.72 13.75
CA CYS A 223 15.32 7.85 13.54
C CYS A 223 16.06 7.55 14.85
N ARG A 224 17.34 7.19 14.72
CA ARG A 224 18.17 6.89 15.89
C ARG A 224 18.65 8.13 16.62
N ASP A 225 18.83 7.97 17.93
CA ASP A 225 19.53 8.87 18.85
C ASP A 225 18.82 10.21 19.12
N GLU A 226 18.38 10.94 18.09
CA GLU A 226 17.72 12.23 18.21
C GLU A 226 16.78 12.55 17.03
N TYR A 227 15.95 13.58 17.19
CA TYR A 227 15.17 14.13 16.08
C TYR A 227 16.11 14.69 14.99
N PRO A 228 15.80 14.48 13.70
CA PRO A 228 16.38 15.27 12.62
C PRO A 228 16.17 16.78 12.88
N LYS A 229 17.11 17.64 12.47
CA LYS A 229 17.10 19.08 12.78
C LYS A 229 17.20 19.94 11.52
N GLY A 230 16.79 21.20 11.63
CA GLY A 230 16.86 22.18 10.55
C GLY A 230 15.93 21.84 9.40
N LEU A 231 16.43 21.91 8.17
CA LEU A 231 15.64 21.58 6.99
C LEU A 231 15.58 20.06 6.77
N VAL A 232 14.44 19.47 7.09
CA VAL A 232 14.16 18.04 6.88
C VAL A 232 13.61 17.85 5.47
N THR A 233 14.16 16.90 4.72
CA THR A 233 13.66 16.47 3.41
C THR A 233 12.98 15.12 3.52
N VAL A 234 11.83 14.95 2.89
CA VAL A 234 11.03 13.72 2.91
C VAL A 234 10.63 13.39 1.48
N THR A 235 10.76 12.12 1.08
CA THR A 235 10.33 11.61 -0.23
C THR A 235 9.17 10.65 -0.06
N VAL A 236 8.10 10.79 -0.84
CA VAL A 236 7.09 9.75 -0.99
C VAL A 236 7.68 8.62 -1.84
N ARG A 237 7.77 7.43 -1.25
CA ARG A 237 8.42 6.27 -1.85
C ARG A 237 7.43 5.34 -2.55
N GLU A 238 6.29 5.13 -1.92
CA GLU A 238 5.30 4.14 -2.29
C GLU A 238 3.90 4.66 -1.96
N MET A 239 2.94 4.33 -2.82
CA MET A 239 1.53 4.49 -2.53
C MET A 239 0.84 3.16 -2.81
N SER A 240 -0.09 2.78 -1.95
CA SER A 240 -0.93 1.62 -2.17
C SER A 240 -2.41 1.97 -2.02
N VAL A 241 -3.28 1.33 -2.79
CA VAL A 241 -4.73 1.48 -2.67
C VAL A 241 -5.37 0.11 -2.46
N THR A 242 -6.43 0.07 -1.66
CA THR A 242 -7.21 -1.14 -1.43
C THR A 242 -8.26 -1.26 -2.53
N LEU A 243 -8.33 -2.43 -3.16
CA LEU A 243 -9.31 -2.76 -4.18
C LEU A 243 -10.48 -3.46 -3.49
N GLU A 244 -11.65 -2.82 -3.48
CA GLU A 244 -12.85 -3.32 -2.79
C GLU A 244 -13.54 -4.49 -3.53
N ASP A 245 -13.28 -4.65 -4.82
CA ASP A 245 -13.91 -5.70 -5.62
C ASP A 245 -13.25 -7.07 -5.37
N ASP A 246 -14.07 -8.04 -4.96
CA ASP A 246 -13.68 -9.45 -4.93
C ASP A 246 -13.37 -9.93 -6.35
N LEU A 247 -12.25 -10.65 -6.49
CA LEU A 247 -11.87 -11.27 -7.75
C LEU A 247 -12.20 -12.75 -7.71
N GLN A 248 -12.84 -13.25 -8.77
CA GLN A 248 -13.19 -14.66 -8.87
C GLN A 248 -12.91 -15.25 -10.25
N VAL A 249 -12.53 -16.52 -10.27
CA VAL A 249 -12.39 -17.32 -11.49
C VAL A 249 -12.85 -18.75 -11.22
N GLU A 250 -13.56 -19.33 -12.19
CA GLU A 250 -14.01 -20.71 -12.13
C GLU A 250 -13.02 -21.62 -12.87
N TRP A 251 -12.75 -22.78 -12.28
CA TRP A 251 -12.06 -23.88 -12.92
C TRP A 251 -13.02 -25.06 -13.09
N ILE A 252 -13.02 -25.63 -14.29
CA ILE A 252 -13.78 -26.83 -14.63
C ILE A 252 -12.76 -27.88 -15.11
N PRO A 253 -12.65 -29.05 -14.44
CA PRO A 253 -11.71 -30.12 -14.79
C PRO A 253 -11.95 -30.76 -16.17
#